data_AF-A0A8X6T794-F1
#
_entry.id   AF-A0A8X6T794-F1
#
_cell.length_a   1.000
_cell.length_b   1.000
_cell.length_c   1.000
_cell.angle_alpha   90.00
_cell.angle_beta   90.00
_cell.angle_gamma   90.00
#
_symmetry.space_group_name_H-M   'P 1'
#
loop_
_entity.id
_entity.type
_entity.pdbx_description
1 polymer ?
#
loop_
_entity_poly.entity_id
_entity_poly.type
_entity_poly.pdbx_seq_one_letter_code
_entity_poly.pdbx_strand_id
1 'polypeptide(L)'
;MPGKRARRHFSQLSEFERGLIIRMKTAGWSKRRVAGQVERLECAVRNCWEQWTQEVTRSTIREDVGVVIVLQTISRHLAEANLKSKRRFRALAVTPEHRQLRLQWCQTRSMWNVTDWQKVAFRDEFRFVLGTDDNRVRVWRRPGPFLNGLPGAIFQQDNARPHTARVAQDFLRHFQTLPWPAHSPDLSPVEHV
;
A
#
# COMPACT_ATOMS: atom_id res chain seq x y z
N MET A 1 7.60 16.99 34.93
CA MET A 1 8.32 17.71 33.87
C MET A 1 9.08 16.70 33.01
N PRO A 2 8.82 16.57 31.70
CA PRO A 2 9.66 15.74 30.84
C PRO A 2 10.88 16.54 30.37
N GLY A 3 12.06 15.97 30.54
CA GLY A 3 13.34 16.59 30.25
C GLY A 3 13.41 17.14 28.82
N LYS A 4 13.80 18.41 28.71
CA LYS A 4 14.12 19.07 27.45
C LYS A 4 15.19 18.24 26.73
N ARG A 5 14.82 17.52 25.67
CA ARG A 5 15.78 16.96 24.71
C ARG A 5 16.62 18.13 24.22
N ALA A 6 17.87 18.21 24.70
CA ALA A 6 18.84 19.18 24.25
C ALA A 6 18.89 19.10 22.72
N ARG A 7 18.48 20.19 22.06
CA ARG A 7 18.69 20.37 20.62
C ARG A 7 20.19 20.51 20.42
N ARG A 8 20.89 19.37 20.35
CA ARG A 8 22.31 19.34 19.95
C ARG A 8 22.35 19.88 18.53
N HIS A 9 23.05 20.99 18.39
CA HIS A 9 23.35 21.66 17.14
C HIS A 9 23.97 20.67 16.14
N PHE A 10 23.78 20.93 14.85
CA PHE A 10 24.26 20.17 13.69
C PHE A 10 25.76 19.82 13.81
N SER A 11 26.09 18.66 14.39
CA SER A 11 27.47 18.14 14.39
C SER A 11 27.70 17.37 13.10
N GLN A 12 28.78 17.68 12.39
CA GLN A 12 29.21 17.01 11.16
C GLN A 12 29.20 15.49 11.37
N LEU A 13 28.49 14.76 10.50
CA LEU A 13 28.54 13.29 10.47
C LEU A 13 29.95 12.87 10.05
N SER A 14 30.58 12.00 10.85
CA SER A 14 31.83 11.34 10.48
C SER A 14 31.65 10.50 9.21
N GLU A 15 32.74 10.24 8.50
CA GLU A 15 32.74 9.39 7.30
C GLU A 15 32.18 7.99 7.60
N PHE A 16 32.53 7.43 8.76
CA PHE A 16 31.99 6.15 9.23
C PHE A 16 30.47 6.20 9.42
N GLU A 17 29.95 7.24 10.09
CA GLU A 17 28.50 7.40 10.28
C GLU A 17 27.77 7.58 8.94
N ARG A 18 28.35 8.32 7.99
CA ARG A 18 27.80 8.46 6.63
C ARG A 18 27.73 7.11 5.93
N GLY A 19 28.82 6.34 5.97
CA GLY A 19 28.89 5.00 5.40
C GLY A 19 27.86 4.04 6.02
N LEU A 20 27.66 4.12 7.34
CA LEU A 20 26.67 3.32 8.05
C LEU A 20 25.23 3.71 7.66
N ILE A 21 24.94 5.01 7.58
CA ILE A 21 23.65 5.53 7.11
C ILE A 21 23.36 5.03 5.69
N ILE A 22 24.32 5.16 4.78
CA ILE A 22 24.18 4.71 3.38
C ILE A 22 23.89 3.21 3.35
N ARG A 23 24.68 2.39 4.03
CA ARG A 23 24.51 0.92 4.09
C ARG A 23 23.14 0.51 4.61
N MET A 24 22.67 1.14 5.69
CA MET A 24 21.34 0.82 6.24
C MET A 24 20.22 1.28 5.31
N LYS A 25 20.39 2.45 4.68
CA LYS A 25 19.40 2.99 3.76
C LYS A 25 19.30 2.19 2.48
N THR A 26 20.40 1.66 1.95
CA THR A 26 20.41 0.74 0.79
C THR A 26 19.79 -0.60 1.15
N ALA A 27 19.96 -1.09 2.39
CA ALA A 27 19.27 -2.26 2.92
C ALA A 27 17.76 -2.06 3.20
N GLY A 28 17.18 -0.94 2.77
CA GLY A 28 15.73 -0.68 2.86
C GLY A 28 15.24 -0.14 4.22
N TRP A 29 16.14 0.23 5.14
CA TRP A 29 15.71 0.72 6.45
C TRP A 29 15.05 2.11 6.35
N SER A 30 14.07 2.33 7.24
CA SER A 30 13.38 3.62 7.37
C SER A 30 14.29 4.66 8.03
N LYS A 31 14.11 5.94 7.68
CA LYS A 31 14.94 7.03 8.20
C LYS A 31 14.90 7.09 9.74
N ARG A 32 13.72 6.90 10.33
CA ARG A 32 13.52 6.82 11.78
C ARG A 32 14.33 5.70 12.43
N ARG A 33 14.33 4.50 11.83
CA ARG A 33 15.07 3.35 12.36
C ARG A 33 16.58 3.58 12.28
N VAL A 34 17.06 4.12 11.15
CA VAL A 34 18.48 4.47 10.98
C VAL A 34 18.88 5.56 11.98
N ALA A 35 18.07 6.61 12.13
CA ALA A 35 18.30 7.70 13.08
C ALA A 35 18.43 7.19 14.53
N GLY A 36 17.59 6.24 14.93
CA GLY A 36 17.71 5.56 16.23
C GLY A 36 19.01 4.75 16.35
N GLN A 37 19.40 4.04 15.29
CA GLN A 37 20.60 3.19 15.28
C GLN A 37 21.92 3.98 15.31
N VAL A 38 21.96 5.13 14.65
CA VAL A 38 23.14 6.02 14.64
C VAL A 38 23.08 7.11 15.70
N GLU A 39 22.04 7.10 16.54
CA GLU A 39 21.77 8.12 17.57
C GLU A 39 21.79 9.57 17.04
N ARG A 40 21.30 9.77 15.81
CA ARG A 40 21.20 11.08 15.15
C ARG A 40 19.76 11.49 14.91
N LEU A 41 19.57 12.77 14.57
CA LEU A 41 18.28 13.28 14.12
C LEU A 41 17.92 12.71 12.75
N GLU A 42 16.62 12.48 12.51
CA GLU A 42 16.13 12.00 11.22
C GLU A 42 16.49 12.95 10.06
N CYS A 43 16.58 14.26 10.33
CA CYS A 43 17.00 15.24 9.34
C CYS A 43 18.46 15.07 8.90
N ALA A 44 19.36 14.65 9.80
CA ALA A 44 20.76 14.39 9.45
C ALA A 44 20.88 13.15 8.56
N VAL A 45 20.14 12.09 8.89
CA VAL A 45 20.02 10.88 8.05
C VAL A 45 19.46 11.22 6.67
N ARG A 46 18.40 12.04 6.61
CA ARG A 46 17.80 12.50 5.36
C ARG A 46 18.80 13.26 4.50
N ASN A 47 19.46 14.27 5.06
CA ASN A 47 20.40 15.11 4.32
C ASN A 47 21.61 14.31 3.83
N CYS A 48 22.16 13.41 4.66
CA CYS A 48 23.25 12.52 4.28
C CYS A 48 22.85 11.62 3.10
N TRP A 49 21.65 11.03 3.18
CA TRP A 49 21.13 10.17 2.11
C TRP A 49 20.89 10.96 0.83
N GLU A 50 20.30 12.15 0.92
CA GLU A 50 20.07 13.03 -0.23
C GLU A 50 21.38 13.43 -0.91
N GLN A 51 22.41 13.85 -0.14
CA GLN A 51 23.74 14.18 -0.67
C GLN A 51 24.36 13.00 -1.41
N TRP A 52 24.42 11.82 -0.78
CA TRP A 52 24.98 10.63 -1.41
C TRP A 52 24.23 10.24 -2.69
N THR A 53 22.89 10.32 -2.68
CA THR A 53 22.09 9.99 -3.88
C THR A 53 22.38 10.96 -5.02
N GLN A 54 22.56 12.25 -4.72
CA GLN A 54 22.94 13.26 -5.71
C GLN A 54 24.34 13.02 -6.26
N GLU A 55 25.31 12.67 -5.41
CA GLU A 55 26.67 12.33 -5.82
C GLU A 55 26.69 11.11 -6.75
N VAL A 56 26.02 10.02 -6.37
CA VAL A 56 25.89 8.81 -7.21
C VAL A 56 25.26 9.14 -8.56
N THR A 57 24.15 9.90 -8.56
CA THR A 57 23.47 10.30 -9.79
C THR A 57 24.37 11.15 -10.69
N ARG A 58 25.14 12.07 -10.11
CA ARG A 58 26.12 12.88 -10.85
C ARG A 58 27.24 12.03 -11.43
N SER A 59 27.77 11.06 -10.68
CA SER A 59 28.82 10.17 -11.18
C SER A 59 28.33 9.31 -12.34
N THR A 60 27.16 8.67 -12.23
CA THR A 60 26.60 7.81 -13.29
C THR A 60 26.35 8.61 -14.57
N ILE A 61 25.76 9.79 -14.47
CA ILE A 61 25.48 10.62 -15.66
C ILE A 61 26.76 11.13 -16.31
N ARG A 62 27.78 11.45 -15.51
CA ARG A 62 29.10 11.84 -16.04
C ARG A 62 29.74 10.69 -16.82
N GLU A 63 29.62 9.46 -16.33
CA GLU A 63 30.11 8.27 -17.03
C GLU A 63 29.35 8.01 -18.33
N ASP A 64 28.01 8.12 -18.31
CA ASP A 64 27.16 7.83 -19.47
C ASP A 64 27.24 8.89 -20.59
N VAL A 65 27.29 10.18 -20.22
CA VAL A 65 27.19 11.31 -21.16
C VAL A 65 28.57 11.95 -21.44
N GLY A 66 29.58 11.68 -20.60
CA GLY A 66 30.91 12.26 -20.71
C GLY A 66 31.00 13.74 -20.32
N VAL A 67 29.91 14.34 -19.84
CA VAL A 67 29.82 15.77 -19.49
C VAL A 67 29.43 15.94 -18.02
N VAL A 68 30.03 16.92 -17.35
CA VAL A 68 29.64 17.30 -15.98
C VAL A 68 28.38 18.16 -16.06
N ILE A 69 27.24 17.59 -15.63
CA ILE A 69 25.93 18.25 -15.71
C ILE A 69 25.41 18.51 -14.30
N VAL A 70 24.83 19.69 -14.08
CA VAL A 70 24.13 20.02 -12.82
C VAL A 70 22.68 19.48 -12.84
N LEU A 71 22.13 19.11 -11.67
CA LEU A 71 20.77 18.55 -11.55
C LEU A 71 19.68 19.45 -12.17
N GLN A 72 19.91 20.75 -12.21
CA GLN A 72 19.00 21.72 -12.82
C GLN A 72 18.91 21.57 -14.34
N THR A 73 20.00 21.20 -15.02
CA THR A 73 20.01 20.92 -16.46
C THR A 73 19.23 19.65 -16.75
N ILE A 74 19.38 18.60 -15.93
CA ILE A 74 18.57 17.37 -16.03
C ILE A 74 17.09 17.70 -15.86
N SER A 75 16.76 18.48 -14.83
CA SER A 75 15.37 18.88 -14.57
C SER A 75 14.76 19.67 -15.74
N ARG A 76 15.56 20.53 -16.38
CA ARG A 76 15.15 21.31 -17.56
C ARG A 76 14.88 20.40 -18.75
N HIS A 77 15.80 19.50 -19.08
CA HIS A 77 15.61 18.56 -20.18
C HIS A 77 14.43 17.61 -19.95
N LEU A 78 14.22 17.14 -18.72
CA LEU A 78 13.03 16.36 -18.38
C LEU A 78 11.76 17.18 -18.60
N ALA A 79 11.75 18.47 -18.25
CA ALA A 79 10.62 19.36 -18.48
C ALA A 79 10.39 19.66 -19.96
N GLU A 80 11.45 19.91 -20.74
CA GLU A 80 11.40 20.09 -22.21
C GLU A 80 10.85 18.83 -22.91
N ALA A 81 11.21 17.65 -22.42
CA ALA A 81 10.66 16.37 -22.86
C ALA A 81 9.26 16.05 -22.29
N ASN A 82 8.65 16.97 -21.53
CA ASN A 82 7.35 16.82 -20.88
C ASN A 82 7.24 15.60 -19.94
N LEU A 83 8.37 15.17 -19.37
CA LEU A 83 8.44 14.05 -18.42
C LEU A 83 8.19 14.56 -17.00
N LYS A 84 7.12 14.05 -16.38
CA LYS A 84 6.73 14.40 -15.01
C LYS A 84 7.05 13.27 -14.04
N SER A 85 7.67 13.61 -12.91
CA SER A 85 7.85 12.66 -11.82
C SER A 85 6.49 12.23 -11.27
N LYS A 86 6.21 10.93 -11.28
CA LYS A 86 5.01 10.33 -10.70
C LYS A 86 5.42 9.32 -9.65
N ARG A 87 4.67 9.24 -8.56
CA ARG A 87 4.82 8.11 -7.63
C ARG A 87 4.45 6.83 -8.36
N ARG A 88 5.25 5.78 -8.19
CA ARG A 88 4.92 4.44 -8.70
C ARG A 88 3.55 4.03 -8.14
N PHE A 89 2.65 3.62 -9.03
CA PHE A 89 1.38 3.03 -8.63
C PHE A 89 1.62 1.77 -7.80
N ARG A 90 0.95 1.66 -6.66
CA ARG A 90 1.01 0.48 -5.78
C ARG A 90 -0.21 -0.39 -6.07
N ALA A 91 -0.04 -1.39 -6.92
CA ALA A 91 -1.06 -2.40 -7.18
C ALA A 91 -0.85 -3.61 -6.25
N LEU A 92 -1.92 -4.34 -5.93
CA LEU A 92 -1.80 -5.69 -5.41
C LEU A 92 -1.07 -6.57 -6.43
N ALA A 93 -0.16 -7.42 -5.96
CA ALA A 93 0.55 -8.36 -6.82
C ALA A 93 -0.41 -9.49 -7.24
N VAL A 94 -0.68 -9.60 -8.54
CA VAL A 94 -1.58 -10.61 -9.12
C VAL A 94 -0.76 -11.67 -9.83
N THR A 95 -0.81 -12.91 -9.33
CA THR A 95 -0.14 -14.07 -9.95
C THR A 95 -0.80 -14.43 -11.29
N PRO A 96 -0.12 -15.18 -12.18
CA PRO A 96 -0.74 -15.64 -13.44
C PRO A 96 -2.04 -16.43 -13.22
N GLU A 97 -2.08 -17.26 -12.18
CA GLU A 97 -3.27 -18.00 -11.77
C GLU A 97 -4.44 -17.07 -11.40
N HIS A 98 -4.17 -16.05 -10.57
CA HIS A 98 -5.20 -15.06 -10.22
C HIS A 98 -5.71 -14.33 -11.47
N ARG A 99 -4.85 -14.01 -12.44
CA ARG A 99 -5.29 -13.36 -13.70
C ARG A 99 -6.25 -14.25 -14.48
N GLN A 100 -5.95 -15.54 -14.59
CA GLN A 100 -6.80 -16.50 -15.30
C GLN A 100 -8.16 -16.64 -14.62
N LEU A 101 -8.18 -16.81 -13.30
CA LEU A 101 -9.42 -16.92 -12.53
C LEU A 101 -10.28 -15.66 -12.62
N ARG A 102 -9.64 -14.49 -12.57
CA ARG A 102 -10.31 -13.19 -12.76
C ARG A 102 -10.91 -13.05 -14.15
N LEU A 103 -10.14 -13.39 -15.19
CA LEU A 103 -10.62 -13.33 -16.57
C LEU A 103 -11.82 -14.26 -16.79
N GLN A 104 -11.72 -15.51 -16.33
CA GLN A 104 -12.81 -16.48 -16.42
C GLN A 104 -14.06 -15.99 -15.67
N TRP A 105 -13.88 -15.40 -14.49
CA TRP A 105 -14.98 -14.83 -13.72
C TRP A 105 -15.72 -13.74 -14.48
N CYS A 106 -14.98 -12.81 -15.08
CA CYS A 106 -15.53 -11.73 -15.90
C CYS A 106 -16.23 -12.28 -17.16
N GLN A 107 -15.61 -13.24 -17.86
CA GLN A 107 -16.19 -13.85 -19.06
C GLN A 107 -17.51 -14.56 -18.76
N THR A 108 -17.57 -15.33 -17.67
CA THR A 108 -18.78 -16.04 -17.24
C THR A 108 -19.95 -15.09 -16.94
N ARG A 109 -19.64 -13.85 -16.55
CA ARG A 109 -20.62 -12.83 -16.16
C ARG A 109 -20.74 -11.70 -17.17
N SER A 110 -20.09 -11.81 -18.33
CA SER A 110 -20.13 -10.79 -19.38
C SER A 110 -21.53 -10.61 -19.98
N MET A 111 -22.39 -11.63 -19.87
CA MET A 111 -23.77 -11.62 -20.36
C MET A 111 -24.79 -11.25 -19.28
N TRP A 112 -24.37 -10.98 -18.04
CA TRP A 112 -25.28 -10.60 -16.97
C TRP A 112 -25.86 -9.22 -17.21
N ASN A 113 -27.17 -9.10 -17.06
CA ASN A 113 -27.87 -7.83 -17.20
C ASN A 113 -28.05 -7.14 -15.83
N VAL A 114 -28.61 -5.93 -15.83
CA VAL A 114 -28.83 -5.14 -14.60
C VAL A 114 -29.66 -5.90 -13.56
N THR A 115 -30.68 -6.68 -13.98
CA THR A 115 -31.52 -7.44 -13.05
C THR A 115 -30.78 -8.59 -12.37
N ASP A 116 -29.79 -9.17 -13.04
CA ASP A 116 -28.93 -10.19 -12.44
C ASP A 116 -27.99 -9.58 -11.41
N TRP A 117 -27.41 -8.42 -11.72
CA TRP A 117 -26.59 -7.67 -10.77
C TRP A 117 -27.38 -7.12 -9.58
N GLN A 118 -28.65 -6.74 -9.76
CA GLN A 118 -29.54 -6.30 -8.68
C GLN A 118 -29.81 -7.38 -7.63
N LYS A 119 -29.65 -8.66 -7.98
CA LYS A 119 -29.76 -9.78 -7.03
C LYS A 119 -28.51 -9.92 -6.17
N VAL A 120 -27.38 -9.31 -6.56
CA VAL A 120 -26.12 -9.43 -5.83
C VAL A 120 -26.03 -8.39 -4.74
N ALA A 121 -25.92 -8.86 -3.49
CA ALA A 121 -25.61 -8.02 -2.35
C ALA A 121 -24.09 -7.99 -2.13
N PHE A 122 -23.44 -6.91 -2.54
CA PHE A 122 -22.03 -6.66 -2.24
C PHE A 122 -21.87 -6.20 -0.80
N ARG A 123 -20.94 -6.82 -0.08
CA ARG A 123 -20.62 -6.51 1.32
C ARG A 123 -19.12 -6.53 1.50
N ASP A 124 -18.63 -5.46 2.13
CA ASP A 124 -17.23 -5.35 2.50
C ASP A 124 -17.08 -4.64 3.86
N GLU A 125 -15.95 -4.89 4.50
CA GLU A 125 -15.57 -4.34 5.80
C GLU A 125 -14.72 -3.09 5.61
N PHE A 126 -15.35 -1.92 5.59
CA PHE A 126 -14.61 -0.65 5.60
C PHE A 126 -14.06 -0.33 6.99
N ARG A 127 -12.81 0.13 7.02
CA ARG A 127 -12.16 0.63 8.23
C ARG A 127 -12.06 2.15 8.21
N PHE A 128 -12.87 2.82 9.02
CA PHE A 128 -12.71 4.24 9.32
C PHE A 128 -11.78 4.41 10.53
N VAL A 129 -10.65 5.09 10.32
CA VAL A 129 -9.63 5.31 11.37
C VAL A 129 -9.76 6.74 11.88
N LEU A 130 -10.19 6.91 13.14
CA LEU A 130 -10.33 8.21 13.79
C LEU A 130 -9.04 8.66 14.53
N GLY A 131 -7.99 7.85 14.56
CA GLY A 131 -6.71 8.12 15.23
C GLY A 131 -5.61 7.10 14.90
N THR A 132 -4.35 7.40 15.21
CA THR A 132 -3.18 6.64 14.69
C THR A 132 -2.93 5.28 15.35
N ASP A 133 -3.60 4.97 16.46
CA ASP A 133 -3.32 3.76 17.24
C ASP A 133 -4.44 2.72 17.13
N ASP A 134 -4.04 1.51 16.73
CA ASP A 134 -4.83 0.30 16.51
C ASP A 134 -5.34 -0.34 17.82
N ASN A 135 -5.82 0.45 18.79
CA ASN A 135 -6.38 -0.09 20.04
C ASN A 135 -7.47 -1.11 19.67
N ARG A 136 -7.12 -2.41 19.73
CA ARG A 136 -7.99 -3.54 19.37
C ARG A 136 -9.08 -3.67 20.41
N VAL A 137 -10.09 -2.80 20.32
CA VAL A 137 -11.23 -2.80 21.24
C VAL A 137 -12.10 -4.01 20.89
N ARG A 138 -12.33 -4.89 21.88
CA ARG A 138 -13.32 -5.95 21.78
C ARG A 138 -14.71 -5.33 21.91
N VAL A 139 -15.56 -5.55 20.91
CA VAL A 139 -16.94 -5.05 20.88
C VAL A 139 -17.88 -6.25 20.90
N TRP A 140 -18.85 -6.24 21.82
CA TRP A 140 -19.94 -7.22 21.85
C TRP A 140 -21.10 -6.68 21.01
N ARG A 141 -21.56 -7.46 20.04
CA ARG A 141 -22.75 -7.13 19.24
C ARG A 141 -23.81 -8.21 19.44
N ARG A 142 -25.08 -7.81 19.50
CA ARG A 142 -26.19 -8.77 19.47
C ARG A 142 -26.16 -9.52 18.13
N PRO A 143 -26.49 -10.82 18.10
CA PRO A 143 -26.76 -11.51 16.85
C PRO A 143 -27.90 -10.78 16.14
N GLY A 144 -27.62 -10.11 15.03
CA GLY A 144 -28.62 -9.38 14.26
C GLY A 144 -29.33 -10.28 13.25
N PRO A 145 -30.55 -9.94 12.79
CA PRO A 145 -31.28 -10.65 11.73
C PRO A 145 -30.69 -10.30 10.35
N PHE A 146 -29.37 -10.41 10.20
CA PHE A 146 -28.58 -9.69 9.18
C PHE A 146 -28.93 -10.05 7.73
N LEU A 147 -29.63 -11.15 7.48
CA LEU A 147 -29.89 -11.67 6.12
C LEU A 147 -31.36 -12.07 5.87
N ASN A 148 -32.27 -11.88 6.83
CA ASN A 148 -33.67 -12.34 6.67
C ASN A 148 -34.51 -11.45 5.74
N GLY A 149 -33.98 -10.30 5.29
CA GLY A 149 -34.68 -9.32 4.46
C GLY A 149 -34.48 -9.45 2.95
N LEU A 150 -33.67 -10.39 2.47
CA LEU A 150 -33.31 -10.51 1.05
C LEU A 150 -33.52 -11.95 0.52
N PRO A 151 -34.78 -12.42 0.41
CA PRO A 151 -35.08 -13.73 -0.16
C PRO A 151 -34.60 -13.80 -1.62
N GLY A 152 -33.73 -14.77 -1.94
CA GLY A 152 -33.19 -14.98 -3.28
C GLY A 152 -31.99 -14.10 -3.66
N ALA A 153 -31.42 -13.33 -2.73
CA ALA A 153 -30.19 -12.57 -3.00
C ALA A 153 -28.95 -13.46 -3.03
N ILE A 154 -28.02 -13.10 -3.91
CA ILE A 154 -26.69 -13.68 -4.01
C ILE A 154 -25.73 -12.84 -3.18
N PHE A 155 -25.15 -13.42 -2.15
CA PHE A 155 -24.22 -12.73 -1.26
C PHE A 155 -22.80 -12.73 -1.85
N GLN A 156 -22.19 -11.56 -2.00
CA GLN A 156 -20.78 -11.45 -2.35
C GLN A 156 -19.93 -11.22 -1.08
N GLN A 157 -18.81 -11.94 -1.00
CA GLN A 157 -17.76 -11.78 0.01
C GLN A 157 -16.39 -12.06 -0.61
N ASP A 158 -15.31 -11.54 -0.03
CA ASP A 158 -13.95 -11.58 -0.61
C ASP A 158 -13.12 -12.83 -0.23
N ASN A 159 -13.72 -13.74 0.57
CA ASN A 159 -13.06 -14.95 1.10
C ASN A 159 -11.75 -14.67 1.85
N ALA A 160 -11.64 -13.50 2.49
CA ALA A 160 -10.54 -13.22 3.41
C ALA A 160 -10.48 -14.27 4.55
N ARG A 161 -9.31 -14.38 5.20
CA ARG A 161 -9.05 -15.40 6.24
C ARG A 161 -10.15 -15.52 7.32
N PRO A 162 -10.77 -14.43 7.82
CA PRO A 162 -11.87 -14.55 8.78
C PRO A 162 -13.12 -15.24 8.21
N HIS A 163 -13.40 -15.06 6.91
CA HIS A 163 -14.59 -15.60 6.23
C HIS A 163 -14.41 -17.04 5.75
N THR A 164 -13.18 -17.56 5.76
CA THR A 164 -12.88 -18.98 5.48
C THR A 164 -12.92 -19.86 6.74
N ALA A 165 -13.11 -19.27 7.92
CA ALA A 165 -13.28 -20.02 9.16
C ALA A 165 -14.52 -20.94 9.09
N ARG A 166 -14.43 -22.13 9.70
CA ARG A 166 -15.50 -23.13 9.68
C ARG A 166 -16.86 -22.56 10.12
N VAL A 167 -16.87 -21.77 11.19
CA VAL A 167 -18.10 -21.11 11.68
C VAL A 167 -18.72 -20.16 10.66
N ALA A 168 -17.90 -19.42 9.90
CA ALA A 168 -18.38 -18.53 8.85
C ALA A 168 -18.91 -19.33 7.66
N GLN A 169 -18.18 -20.36 7.23
CA GLN A 169 -18.60 -21.25 6.13
C GLN A 169 -19.89 -22.02 6.46
N ASP A 170 -20.03 -22.54 7.68
CA ASP A 170 -21.23 -23.24 8.15
C ASP A 170 -22.46 -22.30 8.15
N PHE A 171 -22.27 -21.03 8.51
CA PHE A 171 -23.33 -20.02 8.41
C PHE A 171 -23.71 -19.72 6.95
N LEU A 172 -22.70 -19.53 6.08
CA LEU A 172 -22.90 -19.19 4.67
C LEU A 172 -23.56 -20.28 3.83
N ARG A 173 -23.51 -21.56 4.25
CA ARG A 173 -24.21 -22.65 3.56
C ARG A 173 -25.72 -22.43 3.40
N HIS A 174 -26.31 -21.58 4.24
CA HIS A 174 -27.73 -21.24 4.19
C HIS A 174 -28.04 -20.14 3.16
N PHE A 175 -27.03 -19.57 2.50
CA PHE A 175 -27.16 -18.47 1.56
C PHE A 175 -26.51 -18.82 0.22
N GLN A 176 -27.04 -18.25 -0.86
CA GLN A 176 -26.38 -18.34 -2.15
C GLN A 176 -25.19 -17.38 -2.16
N THR A 177 -23.97 -17.87 -2.30
CA THR A 177 -22.76 -17.03 -2.37
C THR A 177 -22.28 -16.87 -3.80
N LEU A 178 -21.86 -15.66 -4.17
CA LEU A 178 -21.20 -15.39 -5.44
C LEU A 178 -19.76 -15.92 -5.37
N PRO A 179 -19.34 -16.85 -6.25
CA PRO A 179 -17.92 -17.18 -6.38
C PRO A 179 -17.14 -15.90 -6.66
N TRP A 180 -16.04 -15.65 -5.94
CA TRP A 180 -15.28 -14.40 -6.06
C TRP A 180 -13.79 -14.71 -6.31
N PRO A 181 -13.14 -14.08 -7.31
CA PRO A 181 -11.73 -14.31 -7.57
C PRO A 181 -10.86 -13.57 -6.54
N ALA A 182 -9.84 -14.25 -6.01
CA ALA A 182 -8.92 -13.67 -5.03
C ALA A 182 -8.22 -12.40 -5.56
N HIS A 183 -7.85 -11.49 -4.65
CA HIS A 183 -7.16 -10.23 -4.96
C HIS A 183 -7.88 -9.37 -6.01
N SER A 184 -9.20 -9.26 -5.91
CA SER A 184 -10.02 -8.52 -6.88
C SER A 184 -10.89 -7.43 -6.25
N PRO A 185 -10.32 -6.48 -5.48
CA PRO A 185 -11.09 -5.36 -4.94
C PRO A 185 -11.69 -4.51 -6.06
N ASP A 186 -10.97 -4.34 -7.18
CA ASP A 186 -11.40 -3.55 -8.32
C ASP A 186 -12.65 -4.07 -9.05
N LEU A 187 -13.04 -5.33 -8.81
CA LEU A 187 -14.29 -5.89 -9.34
C LEU A 187 -15.50 -5.60 -8.44
N SER A 188 -15.29 -5.10 -7.22
CA SER A 188 -16.36 -4.81 -6.27
C SER A 188 -16.79 -3.33 -6.38
N PRO A 189 -18.08 -3.04 -6.63
CA PRO A 189 -18.57 -1.66 -6.70
C PRO A 189 -18.40 -0.89 -5.39
N VAL A 190 -18.42 -1.58 -4.24
CA VAL A 190 -18.37 -0.95 -2.91
C VAL A 190 -17.06 -0.21 -2.65
N GLU A 191 -15.97 -0.60 -3.31
CA GLU A 191 -14.65 0.07 -3.20
C GLU A 191 -14.64 1.50 -3.79
N HIS A 192 -15.72 1.89 -4.47
CA HIS A 192 -15.90 3.20 -5.10
C HIS A 192 -17.04 4.01 -4.46
N VAL A 193 -17.61 3.55 -3.34
CA VAL A 193 -18.69 4.21 -2.57
C VAL A 193 -18.11 4.98 -1.39
#